data_AF-A0A9P6FLP7-F1
#
_entry.id   AF-A0A9P6FLP7-F1
#
_cell.length_a   1.000
_cell.length_b   1.000
_cell.length_c   1.000
_cell.angle_alpha   90.00
_cell.angle_beta   90.00
_cell.angle_gamma   90.00
#
_symmetry.space_group_name_H-M   'P 1'
#
loop_
_entity.id
_entity.type
_entity.pdbx_description
1 polymer ?
#
loop_
_entity_poly.entity_id
_entity_poly.type
_entity_poly.pdbx_seq_one_letter_code
_entity_poly.pdbx_strand_id
1 'polypeptide(L)'
;LRAGRGFTLDELKAAGIRRKEALSIGISIDARRRNKSEESLQLNVQRLKAYKAKLIVFPRKAGKVKAGDSQPAELSNATQLTGALFPVTQVWAKEKARKITDAEKNSSAYEQHRKARSVARLHGIREARRKAKEEEEANKKK
;
A
#
# COMPACT_ATOMS: atom_id res chain seq x y z
N LEU A 1 -0.68 -9.05 5.60
CA LEU A 1 -0.29 -7.70 6.05
C LEU A 1 -0.01 -7.75 7.57
N ARG A 2 0.97 -7.00 8.10
CA ARG A 2 1.27 -6.89 9.54
C ARG A 2 1.23 -5.42 9.97
N ALA A 3 1.08 -5.14 11.27
CA ALA A 3 1.24 -3.78 11.80
C ALA A 3 2.73 -3.38 11.77
N GLY A 4 3.07 -2.33 11.02
CA GLY A 4 4.42 -1.78 10.95
C GLY A 4 4.71 -0.75 12.03
N ARG A 5 5.92 -0.17 12.00
CA ARG A 5 6.37 0.87 12.95
C ARG A 5 5.54 2.16 12.88
N GLY A 6 5.10 2.55 11.68
CA GLY A 6 4.33 3.77 11.48
C GLY A 6 4.02 4.07 10.02
N PHE A 7 3.30 5.18 9.82
CA PHE A 7 2.95 5.72 8.51
C PHE A 7 4.09 6.53 7.91
N THR A 8 4.15 6.54 6.58
CA THR A 8 5.12 7.33 5.80
C THR A 8 4.69 8.78 5.68
N LEU A 9 5.63 9.65 5.33
CA LEU A 9 5.33 11.06 5.06
C LEU A 9 4.40 11.23 3.84
N ASP A 10 4.54 10.37 2.83
CA ASP A 10 3.70 10.41 1.63
C ASP A 10 2.25 10.03 1.93
N GLU A 11 2.03 8.99 2.75
CA GLU A 11 0.69 8.59 3.21
C GLU A 11 0.03 9.70 4.02
N LEU A 12 0.77 10.34 4.93
CA LEU A 12 0.26 11.46 5.73
C LEU A 12 -0.10 12.67 4.85
N LYS A 13 0.75 12.99 3.87
CA LYS A 13 0.50 14.07 2.92
C LYS A 13 -0.76 13.79 2.10
N ALA A 14 -0.91 12.58 1.58
CA ALA A 14 -2.10 12.17 0.82
C ALA A 14 -3.38 12.08 1.67
N ALA A 15 -3.25 11.81 2.97
CA ALA A 15 -4.37 11.87 3.93
C ALA A 15 -4.68 13.29 4.42
N GLY A 16 -3.88 14.30 4.07
CA GLY A 16 -4.05 15.68 4.53
C GLY A 16 -3.72 15.89 6.00
N ILE A 17 -2.83 15.07 6.57
CA ILE A 17 -2.40 15.15 7.98
C ILE A 17 -0.98 15.68 8.02
N ARG A 18 -0.74 16.75 8.79
CA ARG A 18 0.61 17.31 8.94
C ARG A 18 1.48 16.40 9.82
N ARG A 19 2.79 16.32 9.54
CA ARG A 19 3.73 15.48 10.32
C ARG A 19 3.68 15.74 11.83
N LYS A 20 3.64 17.01 12.24
CA LYS A 20 3.59 17.38 13.66
C LYS A 20 2.21 17.10 14.28
N GLU A 21 1.14 17.29 13.51
CA GLU A 21 -0.24 17.00 13.91
C GLU A 21 -0.42 15.50 14.17
N ALA A 22 0.08 14.64 13.27
CA ALA A 22 0.02 13.19 13.40
C ALA A 22 0.53 12.68 14.77
N LEU A 23 1.67 13.19 15.25
CA LEU A 23 2.20 12.81 16.58
C LEU A 23 1.30 13.25 17.73
N SER A 24 0.67 14.42 17.63
CA SER A 24 -0.25 14.92 18.67
C SER A 24 -1.56 14.14 18.75
N ILE A 25 -2.02 13.57 17.64
CA ILE A 25 -3.24 12.77 17.58
C ILE A 25 -2.98 11.26 17.70
N GLY A 26 -1.77 10.84 18.09
CA GLY A 26 -1.46 9.43 18.35
C GLY A 26 -1.19 8.57 17.10
N ILE A 27 -0.83 9.19 15.98
CA ILE A 27 -0.43 8.47 14.76
C ILE A 27 1.10 8.33 14.72
N SER A 28 1.58 7.09 14.77
CA SER A 28 3.00 6.77 14.66
C SER A 28 3.55 7.02 13.25
N ILE A 29 4.75 7.61 13.17
CA ILE A 29 5.39 7.99 11.90
C ILE A 29 6.70 7.21 11.73
N ASP A 30 6.91 6.68 10.53
CA ASP A 30 8.18 6.09 10.11
C ASP A 30 8.70 6.76 8.84
N ALA A 31 9.49 7.82 9.02
CA ALA A 31 10.03 8.62 7.93
C ALA A 31 11.07 7.89 7.06
N ARG A 32 11.54 6.72 7.49
CA ARG A 32 12.53 5.91 6.75
C ARG A 32 11.90 5.01 5.70
N ARG A 33 10.62 4.65 5.87
CA ARG A 33 9.90 3.77 4.94
C ARG A 33 9.62 4.53 3.63
N ARG A 34 9.73 3.83 2.50
CA ARG A 34 9.35 4.34 1.17
C ARG A 34 8.27 3.45 0.58
N ASN A 35 7.29 4.05 -0.09
CA ASN A 35 6.25 3.31 -0.80
C ASN A 35 6.72 3.01 -2.22
N LYS A 36 6.56 1.75 -2.65
CA LYS A 36 6.89 1.29 -4.02
C LYS A 36 5.64 0.94 -4.83
N SER A 37 4.54 0.62 -4.15
CA SER A 37 3.27 0.25 -4.76
C SER A 37 2.17 1.23 -4.38
N GLU A 38 1.36 1.61 -5.37
CA GLU A 38 0.25 2.53 -5.20
C GLU A 38 -0.88 1.93 -4.37
N GLU A 39 -1.16 0.64 -4.55
CA GLU A 39 -2.19 -0.10 -3.79
C GLU A 39 -1.96 0.02 -2.27
N SER A 40 -0.70 -0.13 -1.83
CA SER A 40 -0.34 -0.02 -0.42
C SER A 40 -0.50 1.41 0.12
N LEU A 41 -0.15 2.41 -0.70
CA LEU A 41 -0.32 3.82 -0.38
C LEU A 41 -1.81 4.13 -0.18
N GLN A 42 -2.66 3.73 -1.14
CA GLN A 42 -4.10 3.97 -1.10
C GLN A 42 -4.76 3.31 0.12
N LEU A 43 -4.46 2.05 0.41
CA LEU A 43 -4.98 1.34 1.58
C LEU A 43 -4.63 2.06 2.89
N ASN A 44 -3.36 2.47 3.04
CA ASN A 44 -2.91 3.18 4.24
C ASN A 44 -3.52 4.58 4.36
N VAL A 45 -3.71 5.29 3.24
CA VAL A 45 -4.40 6.59 3.22
C VAL A 45 -5.86 6.42 3.65
N GLN A 46 -6.56 5.39 3.16
CA GLN A 46 -7.92 5.07 3.60
C GLN A 46 -7.95 4.76 5.10
N ARG A 47 -6.97 4.02 5.62
CA ARG A 47 -6.83 3.75 7.06
C ARG A 47 -6.64 5.02 7.89
N LEU A 48 -5.80 5.95 7.43
CA LEU A 48 -5.59 7.24 8.09
C LEU A 48 -6.85 8.10 8.11
N LYS A 49 -7.60 8.13 7.00
CA LYS A 49 -8.88 8.84 6.91
C LYS A 49 -9.93 8.21 7.84
N ALA A 50 -10.02 6.88 7.86
CA ALA A 50 -10.92 6.16 8.76
C ALA A 50 -10.57 6.38 10.24
N TYR A 51 -9.28 6.47 10.57
CA TYR A 51 -8.83 6.83 11.92
C TYR A 51 -9.25 8.26 12.28
N LYS A 52 -8.96 9.24 11.43
CA LYS A 52 -9.31 10.65 11.65
C LYS A 52 -10.82 10.85 11.81
N ALA A 53 -11.65 10.11 11.07
CA ALA A 53 -13.11 10.15 11.18
C ALA A 53 -13.65 9.57 12.50
N LYS A 54 -12.94 8.64 13.14
CA LYS A 54 -13.33 8.04 14.43
C LYS A 54 -12.64 8.67 15.64
N LEU A 55 -11.74 9.63 15.41
CA LEU A 55 -10.97 10.26 16.46
C LEU A 55 -11.83 11.30 17.17
N ILE A 56 -12.02 11.14 18.47
CA ILE A 56 -12.68 12.11 19.34
C ILE A 56 -11.60 12.97 19.99
N VAL A 57 -11.61 14.28 19.74
CA VAL A 57 -10.60 15.23 20.25
C VAL A 57 -11.20 16.08 21.36
N PHE A 58 -10.66 15.97 22.56
CA PHE A 58 -11.10 16.75 23.71
C PHE A 58 -10.51 18.18 23.68
N PRO A 59 -11.29 19.21 24.04
CA PRO A 59 -10.77 20.56 24.24
C PRO A 59 -9.66 20.57 25.30
N ARG A 60 -8.53 21.25 25.00
CA ARG A 60 -7.41 21.37 25.95
C ARG A 60 -7.81 22.08 27.25
N LYS A 61 -8.80 22.96 27.20
CA LYS A 61 -9.39 23.63 28.37
C LYS A 61 -10.90 23.41 28.34
N ALA A 62 -11.44 22.85 29.42
CA ALA A 62 -12.87 22.64 29.59
C ALA A 62 -13.64 23.96 29.37
N GLY A 63 -14.73 23.90 28.59
CA GLY A 63 -15.57 25.04 28.24
C GLY A 63 -15.01 26.00 27.18
N LYS A 64 -13.74 25.84 26.73
CA LYS A 64 -13.16 26.64 25.63
C LYS A 64 -12.87 25.76 24.42
N VAL A 65 -13.91 25.49 23.65
CA VAL A 65 -13.86 24.69 22.41
C VAL A 65 -13.17 25.48 21.30
N LYS A 66 -12.24 24.83 20.59
CA LYS A 66 -11.52 25.35 19.43
C LYS A 66 -11.85 24.56 18.17
N ALA A 67 -11.45 25.10 17.02
CA ALA A 67 -11.55 24.37 15.76
C ALA A 67 -10.75 23.06 15.81
N GLY A 68 -11.44 21.95 15.56
CA GLY A 68 -10.87 20.59 15.61
C GLY A 68 -11.20 19.81 16.88
N ASP A 69 -11.81 20.44 17.88
CA ASP A 69 -12.36 19.73 19.04
C ASP A 69 -13.71 19.08 18.69
N SER A 70 -14.01 17.96 19.33
CA SER A 70 -15.25 17.21 19.17
C SER A 70 -16.44 17.89 19.84
N GLN A 71 -17.64 17.59 19.33
CA GLN A 71 -18.89 18.13 19.88
C GLN A 71 -19.20 17.52 21.26
N PRO A 72 -19.90 18.23 22.17
CA PRO A 72 -20.22 17.72 23.50
C PRO A 72 -20.88 16.34 23.51
N ALA A 73 -21.74 16.03 22.53
CA ALA A 73 -22.39 14.74 22.38
C ALA A 73 -21.41 13.59 22.04
N GLU A 74 -20.34 13.87 21.28
CA GLU A 74 -19.29 12.88 21.02
C GLU A 74 -18.43 12.66 22.25
N LEU A 75 -18.16 13.73 23.02
CA LEU A 75 -17.37 13.65 24.25
C LEU A 75 -18.05 12.79 25.32
N SER A 76 -19.37 12.86 25.46
CA SER A 76 -20.12 12.01 26.40
C SER A 76 -20.13 10.54 26.00
N ASN A 77 -20.05 10.25 24.70
CA ASN A 77 -20.00 8.90 24.15
C ASN A 77 -18.58 8.33 24.09
N ALA A 78 -17.57 9.10 24.50
CA ALA A 78 -16.18 8.67 24.43
C ALA A 78 -15.91 7.57 25.47
N THR A 79 -15.61 6.38 24.98
CA THR A 79 -15.19 5.23 25.78
C THR A 79 -13.79 4.79 25.40
N GLN A 80 -13.02 4.27 26.37
CA GLN A 80 -11.72 3.69 26.07
C GLN A 80 -11.88 2.39 25.27
N LEU A 81 -11.21 2.31 24.12
CA LEU A 81 -11.10 1.07 23.37
C LEU A 81 -10.12 0.12 24.08
N THR A 82 -10.57 -1.09 24.37
CA THR A 82 -9.71 -2.19 24.83
C THR A 82 -9.21 -3.01 23.64
N GLY A 83 -7.91 -3.29 23.59
CA GLY A 83 -7.27 -4.07 22.51
C GLY A 83 -6.66 -3.23 21.39
N ALA A 84 -6.42 -3.87 20.24
CA ALA A 84 -5.69 -3.26 19.12
C ALA A 84 -6.58 -2.27 18.33
N LEU A 85 -6.12 -1.03 18.23
CA LEU A 85 -6.75 0.02 17.43
C LEU A 85 -6.61 -0.28 15.92
N PHE A 86 -7.74 -0.47 15.23
CA PHE A 86 -7.78 -0.85 13.81
C PHE A 86 -6.89 -2.07 13.49
N PRO A 87 -7.31 -3.29 13.89
CA PRO A 87 -6.50 -4.49 13.67
C PRO A 87 -6.32 -4.74 12.16
N VAL A 88 -5.09 -5.11 11.79
CA VAL A 88 -4.77 -5.47 10.40
C VAL A 88 -5.29 -6.88 10.16
N THR A 89 -6.44 -6.99 9.48
CA THR A 89 -7.01 -8.27 9.08
C THR A 89 -6.45 -8.70 7.72
N GLN A 90 -6.21 -9.99 7.57
CA GLN A 90 -5.86 -10.58 6.27
C GLN A 90 -7.16 -11.05 5.64
N VAL A 91 -7.72 -10.24 4.75
CA VAL A 91 -8.94 -10.56 4.03
C VAL A 91 -8.55 -11.18 2.70
N TRP A 92 -9.07 -12.37 2.40
CA TRP A 92 -8.95 -13.01 1.10
C TRP A 92 -10.31 -12.94 0.40
N ALA A 93 -10.33 -12.38 -0.80
CA ALA A 93 -11.52 -12.44 -1.64
C ALA A 93 -11.74 -13.89 -2.09
N LYS A 94 -12.87 -14.48 -1.69
CA LYS A 94 -13.26 -15.80 -2.16
C LYS A 94 -13.89 -15.66 -3.55
N GLU A 95 -13.22 -16.21 -4.55
CA GLU A 95 -13.75 -16.26 -5.91
C GLU A 95 -14.89 -17.29 -6.00
N LYS A 96 -15.87 -17.00 -6.87
CA LYS A 96 -16.97 -17.93 -7.14
C LYS A 96 -16.51 -18.99 -8.14
N ALA A 97 -17.06 -20.20 -8.02
CA ALA A 97 -16.84 -21.25 -9.01
C ALA A 97 -17.32 -20.78 -10.39
N ARG A 98 -16.48 -20.97 -11.41
CA ARG A 98 -16.76 -20.63 -12.80
C ARG A 98 -16.33 -21.77 -13.72
N LYS A 99 -16.98 -21.87 -14.88
CA LYS A 99 -16.61 -22.84 -15.91
C LYS A 99 -15.21 -22.52 -16.43
N ILE A 100 -14.37 -23.56 -16.56
CA ILE A 100 -13.03 -23.45 -17.13
C ILE A 100 -13.15 -23.17 -18.63
N THR A 101 -12.45 -22.13 -19.09
CA THR A 101 -12.40 -21.76 -20.51
C THR A 101 -11.47 -22.69 -21.29
N ASP A 102 -11.68 -22.82 -22.61
CA ASP A 102 -10.85 -23.71 -23.41
C ASP A 102 -9.40 -23.21 -23.54
N ALA A 103 -9.18 -21.88 -23.46
CA ALA A 103 -7.83 -21.30 -23.40
C ALA A 103 -7.06 -21.73 -22.13
N GLU A 104 -7.73 -21.77 -20.98
CA GLU A 104 -7.13 -22.21 -19.72
C GLU A 104 -6.78 -23.71 -19.77
N LYS A 105 -7.65 -24.54 -20.34
CA LYS A 105 -7.41 -25.99 -20.51
C LYS A 105 -6.21 -26.29 -21.41
N ASN A 106 -6.07 -25.54 -22.50
CA ASN A 106 -5.00 -25.74 -23.48
C ASN A 106 -3.67 -25.11 -23.03
N SER A 107 -3.67 -24.35 -21.94
CA SER A 107 -2.45 -23.72 -21.41
C SER A 107 -1.65 -24.69 -20.55
N SER A 108 -0.37 -24.92 -20.89
CA SER A 108 0.53 -25.74 -20.07
C SER A 108 1.28 -24.87 -19.05
N ALA A 109 0.83 -24.89 -17.79
CA ALA A 109 1.51 -24.19 -16.69
C ALA A 109 2.97 -24.66 -16.50
N TYR A 110 3.22 -25.97 -16.66
CA TYR A 110 4.56 -26.55 -16.53
C TYR A 110 5.53 -25.94 -17.56
N GLU A 111 5.13 -25.91 -18.83
CA GLU A 111 5.96 -25.38 -19.90
C GLU A 111 6.19 -23.87 -19.73
N GLN A 112 5.15 -23.11 -19.37
CA GLN A 112 5.26 -21.68 -19.10
C GLN A 112 6.29 -21.37 -17.99
N HIS A 113 6.26 -22.10 -16.87
CA HIS A 113 7.24 -21.91 -15.80
C HIS A 113 8.67 -22.25 -16.24
N ARG A 114 8.86 -23.33 -17.02
CA ARG A 114 10.19 -23.71 -17.56
C ARG A 114 10.72 -22.66 -18.53
N LYS A 115 9.87 -22.15 -19.42
CA LYS A 115 10.21 -21.05 -20.35
C LYS A 115 10.56 -19.78 -19.59
N ALA A 116 9.76 -19.36 -18.61
CA ALA A 116 10.02 -18.15 -17.81
C ALA A 116 11.37 -18.23 -17.09
N ARG A 117 11.70 -19.37 -16.48
CA ARG A 117 13.03 -19.59 -15.87
C ARG A 117 14.17 -19.50 -16.89
N SER A 118 13.99 -20.09 -18.07
CA SER A 118 14.98 -20.04 -19.15
C SER A 118 15.20 -18.61 -19.66
N VAL A 119 14.12 -17.85 -19.86
CA VAL A 119 14.15 -16.44 -20.25
C VAL A 119 14.89 -15.60 -19.22
N ALA A 120 14.54 -15.73 -17.93
CA ALA A 120 15.21 -14.98 -16.86
C ALA A 120 16.72 -15.30 -16.79
N ARG A 121 17.09 -16.58 -16.89
CA ARG A 121 18.49 -17.02 -16.86
C ARG A 121 19.30 -16.54 -18.06
N LEU A 122 18.72 -16.58 -19.26
CA LEU A 122 19.42 -16.28 -20.51
C LEU A 122 19.27 -14.83 -20.98
N HIS A 123 18.59 -13.98 -20.22
CA HIS A 123 18.30 -12.59 -20.58
C HIS A 123 19.57 -11.82 -20.97
N GLY A 124 20.59 -11.80 -20.10
CA GLY A 124 21.83 -11.06 -20.36
C GLY A 124 22.58 -11.53 -21.62
N ILE A 125 22.68 -12.85 -21.83
CA ILE A 125 23.34 -13.44 -23.00
C ILE A 125 22.57 -13.09 -24.29
N ARG A 126 21.24 -13.14 -24.24
CA ARG A 126 20.39 -12.81 -25.39
C ARG A 126 20.47 -11.33 -25.74
N GLU A 127 20.48 -10.45 -24.74
CA GLU A 127 20.68 -9.01 -24.93
C GLU A 127 22.05 -8.71 -25.55
N ALA A 128 23.12 -9.32 -25.04
CA ALA A 128 24.47 -9.14 -25.59
C ALA A 128 24.57 -9.62 -27.04
N ARG A 129 24.00 -10.79 -27.37
CA ARG A 129 23.94 -11.30 -28.74
C ARG A 129 23.09 -10.43 -29.66
N ARG A 130 22.00 -9.85 -29.15
CA ARG A 130 21.15 -8.93 -29.94
C ARG A 130 21.92 -7.67 -30.30
N LYS A 131 22.59 -7.05 -29.33
CA LYS A 131 23.43 -5.86 -29.55
C LYS A 131 24.57 -6.12 -30.53
N ALA A 132 25.31 -7.23 -30.36
CA ALA A 132 26.40 -7.58 -31.27
C ALA A 132 25.91 -7.76 -32.73
N LYS A 133 24.73 -8.38 -32.92
CA LYS A 133 24.12 -8.49 -34.25
C LYS A 133 23.70 -7.14 -34.83
N GLU A 134 23.10 -6.28 -34.02
CA GLU A 134 22.71 -4.93 -34.45
C GLU A 134 23.93 -4.08 -34.85
N GLU A 135 25.04 -4.20 -34.11
CA GLU A 135 26.32 -3.53 -34.43
C GLU A 135 26.97 -4.08 -35.71
N GLU A 136 26.96 -5.41 -35.91
CA GLU A 136 27.42 -6.03 -37.16
C GLU A 136 26.59 -5.59 -38.37
N GLU A 137 25.26 -5.52 -38.22
CA GLU A 137 24.37 -5.04 -39.28
C GLU A 137 24.55 -3.54 -39.56
N ALA A 138 24.80 -2.72 -38.53
CA ALA A 138 25.11 -1.31 -38.70
C ALA A 138 26.45 -1.09 -39.42
N ASN A 139 27.47 -1.90 -39.11
CA ASN A 139 28.76 -1.85 -39.78
C ASN A 139 28.69 -2.35 -41.23
N LYS A 140 27.79 -3.28 -41.55
CA LYS A 140 27.53 -3.72 -42.94
C LYS A 140 26.80 -2.68 -43.79
N LYS A 141 26.12 -1.73 -43.17
CA LYS A 141 25.39 -0.63 -43.85
C LYS A 141 26.24 0.63 -44.03
N LYS A 142 27.43 0.69 -43.43
CA LYS A 142 28.45 1.70 -43.71
C LYS A 142 29.35 1.23 -44.85
#